data_AF-A0A1F9CFI0-F1
#
_entry.id   AF-A0A1F9CFI0-F1
#
_cell.length_a   1.000
_cell.length_b   1.000
_cell.length_c   1.000
_cell.angle_alpha   90.00
_cell.angle_beta   90.00
_cell.angle_gamma   90.00
#
_symmetry.space_group_name_H-M   'P 1'
#
loop_
_entity.id
_entity.type
_entity.pdbx_description
1 polymer ?
#
loop_
_entity_poly.entity_id
_entity_poly.type
_entity_poly.pdbx_seq_one_letter_code
_entity_poly.pdbx_strand_id
1 'polypeptide(L)'
;MEKIVSFVKRVVVLLGFLMALWLPIVASVHYLEMKKGKDLAEPMWITSTDGHRLMRYHGTNGLKITHDRVYIWRDSKWVPVLKRKQA
;
A
#
# COMPACT_ATOMS: atom_id res chain seq x y z
N MET A 1 -9.05 52.11 10.32
CA MET A 1 -8.79 50.78 10.93
C MET A 1 -9.79 49.72 10.51
N GLU A 2 -11.10 49.98 10.50
CA GLU A 2 -12.14 48.97 10.19
C GLU A 2 -12.02 48.31 8.80
N LYS A 3 -11.61 49.05 7.77
CA LYS A 3 -11.41 48.51 6.41
C LYS A 3 -10.28 47.48 6.32
N ILE A 4 -9.25 47.62 7.16
CA ILE A 4 -8.11 46.69 7.19
C ILE A 4 -8.52 45.41 7.91
N VAL A 5 -9.28 45.53 9.01
CA VAL A 5 -9.80 44.38 9.76
C VAL A 5 -10.76 43.55 8.91
N SER A 6 -11.64 44.18 8.13
CA SER A 6 -12.56 43.47 7.24
C SER A 6 -11.85 42.81 6.06
N PHE A 7 -10.78 43.43 5.55
CA PHE A 7 -9.93 42.84 4.51
C PHE A 7 -9.19 41.59 5.00
N VAL A 8 -8.54 41.68 6.18
CA VAL A 8 -7.82 40.55 6.78
C VAL A 8 -8.76 39.37 7.07
N LYS A 9 -9.98 39.63 7.57
CA LYS A 9 -10.99 38.58 7.78
C LYS A 9 -11.35 37.84 6.49
N ARG A 10 -11.53 38.56 5.38
CA ARG A 10 -11.83 37.94 4.07
C ARG A 10 -10.67 37.08 3.57
N VAL A 11 -9.43 37.55 3.73
CA VAL A 11 -8.23 36.80 3.33
C VAL A 11 -8.08 35.52 4.15
N VAL A 12 -8.30 35.57 5.46
CA VAL A 12 -8.23 34.39 6.34
C VAL A 12 -9.32 33.37 5.98
N VAL A 13 -10.54 33.82 5.69
CA VAL A 13 -11.63 32.92 5.26
C VAL A 13 -11.32 32.25 3.92
N LEU A 14 -10.79 33.00 2.96
CA LEU A 14 -10.38 32.45 1.66
C LEU A 14 -9.24 31.43 1.79
N LEU A 15 -8.24 31.71 2.63
CA LEU A 15 -7.16 30.77 2.93
C LEU A 15 -7.67 29.48 3.58
N GLY A 16 -8.60 29.60 4.53
CA GLY A 16 -9.24 28.43 5.14
C GLY A 16 -10.01 27.59 4.12
N PHE A 17 -10.72 28.23 3.20
CA PHE A 17 -11.46 27.54 2.13
C PHE A 17 -10.53 26.84 1.14
N LEU A 18 -9.42 27.49 0.75
CA LEU A 18 -8.37 26.91 -0.09
C LEU A 18 -7.74 25.67 0.55
N MET A 19 -7.42 25.72 1.85
CA MET A 19 -6.90 24.58 2.61
C MET A 19 -7.92 23.43 2.67
N ALA A 20 -9.20 23.73 2.93
CA ALA A 20 -10.26 22.73 2.97
C ALA A 20 -10.50 22.04 1.62
N LEU A 21 -10.37 22.78 0.51
CA LEU A 21 -10.47 22.24 -0.84
C LEU A 21 -9.23 21.43 -1.26
N TRP A 22 -8.07 21.72 -0.68
CA TRP A 22 -6.84 21.02 -1.02
C TRP A 22 -6.76 19.61 -0.43
N LEU A 23 -7.30 19.40 0.78
CA LEU A 23 -7.27 18.10 1.47
C LEU A 23 -7.92 16.94 0.66
N PRO A 24 -9.12 17.09 0.06
CA PRO A 24 -9.71 16.07 -0.80
C PRO A 24 -8.88 15.75 -2.05
N ILE A 25 -8.20 16.76 -2.61
CA ILE A 25 -7.38 16.58 -3.83
C ILE A 25 -6.16 15.74 -3.48
N VAL A 26 -5.45 16.06 -2.40
CA VAL A 26 -4.29 15.27 -1.95
C VAL A 26 -4.71 13.84 -1.60
N ALA A 27 -5.82 13.67 -0.89
CA ALA A 27 -6.34 12.36 -0.53
C ALA A 27 -6.70 11.51 -1.76
N SER A 28 -7.32 12.12 -2.78
CA SER A 28 -7.69 11.41 -4.01
C SER A 28 -6.48 10.99 -4.84
N VAL A 29 -5.45 11.84 -4.95
CA VAL A 29 -4.18 11.49 -5.61
C VAL A 29 -3.50 10.32 -4.90
N HIS A 30 -3.37 10.38 -3.57
CA HIS A 30 -2.74 9.29 -2.80
C HIS A 30 -3.53 7.99 -2.88
N TYR A 31 -4.86 8.06 -2.87
CA TYR A 31 -5.72 6.90 -3.06
C TYR A 31 -5.51 6.26 -4.45
N LEU A 32 -5.40 7.08 -5.49
CA LEU A 32 -5.21 6.61 -6.86
C LEU A 32 -3.82 5.98 -7.06
N GLU A 33 -2.78 6.55 -6.45
CA GLU A 33 -1.44 5.97 -6.44
C GLU A 33 -1.39 4.64 -5.68
N MET A 34 -2.02 4.55 -4.50
CA MET A 34 -2.16 3.30 -3.74
C MET A 34 -2.92 2.23 -4.52
N LYS A 35 -3.99 2.61 -5.22
CA LYS A 35 -4.77 1.70 -6.06
C LYS A 35 -3.94 1.22 -7.26
N LYS A 36 -3.24 2.14 -7.94
CA LYS A 36 -2.35 1.80 -9.06
C LYS A 36 -1.21 0.87 -8.62
N GLY A 37 -0.63 1.08 -7.44
CA GLY A 37 0.38 0.19 -6.86
C GLY A 37 -0.16 -1.22 -6.56
N LYS A 38 -1.44 -1.34 -6.20
CA LYS A 38 -2.12 -2.63 -6.01
C LYS A 38 -2.47 -3.32 -7.32
N ASP A 39 -2.88 -2.58 -8.36
CA ASP A 39 -3.17 -3.14 -9.69
C ASP A 39 -1.88 -3.57 -10.43
N LEU A 40 -0.75 -2.95 -10.12
CA LEU A 40 0.58 -3.31 -10.66
C LEU A 40 1.31 -4.38 -9.84
N ALA A 41 0.86 -4.70 -8.63
CA ALA A 41 1.37 -5.86 -7.93
C ALA A 41 0.93 -7.09 -8.72
N GLU A 42 1.87 -7.80 -9.36
CA GLU A 42 1.59 -9.05 -10.04
C GLU A 42 0.66 -9.89 -9.14
N PRO A 43 -0.48 -10.38 -9.66
CA PRO A 43 -1.39 -11.19 -8.86
C PRO A 43 -0.57 -12.34 -8.32
N MET A 44 -0.39 -12.32 -6.99
CA MET A 44 0.41 -13.31 -6.32
C MET A 44 -0.18 -14.68 -6.69
N TRP A 45 0.60 -15.52 -7.37
CA TRP A 45 0.08 -16.78 -7.90
C TRP A 45 -0.26 -17.79 -6.79
N ILE A 46 0.10 -17.48 -5.55
CA ILE A 46 -0.34 -18.19 -4.35
C ILE A 46 -1.59 -17.51 -3.77
N THR A 47 -2.53 -18.30 -3.30
CA THR A 47 -3.69 -17.75 -2.61
C THR A 47 -3.28 -17.15 -1.26
N SER A 48 -4.05 -16.16 -0.77
CA SER A 48 -3.86 -15.62 0.57
C SER A 48 -3.89 -16.72 1.65
N THR A 49 -4.75 -17.72 1.47
CA THR A 49 -4.87 -18.89 2.36
C THR A 49 -3.58 -19.70 2.41
N ASP A 50 -2.96 -19.98 1.26
CA ASP A 50 -1.69 -20.72 1.19
C ASP A 50 -0.55 -19.92 1.83
N GLY A 51 -0.50 -18.61 1.55
CA GLY A 51 0.47 -17.69 2.17
C GLY A 51 0.34 -17.67 3.70
N HIS A 52 -0.88 -17.52 4.22
CA HIS A 52 -1.14 -17.55 5.67
C HIS A 52 -0.80 -18.88 6.31
N ARG A 53 -1.11 -20.00 5.65
CA ARG A 53 -0.74 -21.33 6.15
C ARG A 53 0.78 -21.44 6.28
N LEU A 54 1.51 -21.08 5.23
CA LEU A 54 2.98 -21.13 5.23
C LEU A 54 3.59 -20.21 6.30
N MET A 55 3.09 -18.99 6.43
CA MET A 55 3.53 -18.05 7.49
C MET A 55 3.27 -18.60 8.89
N ARG A 56 2.15 -19.30 9.13
CA ARG A 56 1.84 -19.90 10.43
C ARG A 56 2.83 -21.00 10.82
N TYR A 57 3.28 -21.79 9.84
CA TYR A 57 4.19 -22.92 10.11
C TYR A 57 5.68 -22.52 10.12
N HIS A 58 6.06 -21.49 9.38
CA HIS A 58 7.49 -21.14 9.18
C HIS A 58 7.88 -19.74 9.65
N GLY A 59 6.91 -18.92 10.07
CA GLY A 59 7.11 -17.51 10.37
C GLY A 59 7.21 -16.65 9.11
N THR A 60 6.89 -15.37 9.24
CA THR A 60 6.92 -14.40 8.12
C THR A 60 8.33 -14.15 7.59
N ASN A 61 9.32 -14.15 8.49
CA ASN A 61 10.74 -13.92 8.14
C ASN A 61 11.37 -15.12 7.42
N GLY A 62 10.72 -16.28 7.50
CA GLY A 62 11.18 -17.52 6.88
C GLY A 62 10.65 -17.73 5.47
N LEU A 63 9.91 -16.77 4.88
CA LEU A 63 9.22 -16.97 3.60
C LEU A 63 9.81 -16.10 2.48
N LYS A 64 10.12 -16.72 1.33
CA LYS A 64 10.50 -16.01 0.10
C LYS A 64 9.62 -16.50 -1.06
N ILE A 65 8.79 -15.61 -1.61
CA ILE A 65 7.91 -15.89 -2.75
C ILE A 65 8.55 -15.32 -4.01
N THR A 66 8.77 -16.16 -5.02
CA THR A 66 9.25 -15.78 -6.36
C THR A 66 8.12 -15.96 -7.37
N HIS A 67 8.36 -15.55 -8.63
CA HIS A 67 7.39 -15.68 -9.71
C HIS A 67 6.95 -17.13 -9.99
N ASP A 68 7.78 -18.11 -9.64
CA ASP A 68 7.58 -19.53 -9.94
C ASP A 68 7.55 -20.44 -8.70
N ARG A 69 8.07 -20.01 -7.55
CA ARG A 69 8.27 -20.87 -6.37
C ARG A 69 8.08 -20.12 -5.06
N VAL A 70 7.78 -20.87 -4.01
CA VAL A 70 7.86 -20.40 -2.63
C VAL A 70 8.96 -21.17 -1.91
N TYR A 71 9.82 -20.44 -1.21
CA TYR A 71 10.91 -20.98 -0.43
C TYR A 71 10.69 -20.70 1.05
N ILE A 72 11.13 -21.65 1.88
CA ILE A 72 11.24 -21.48 3.33
C ILE A 72 12.71 -21.46 3.75
N TRP A 73 13.04 -20.68 4.79
CA TRP A 73 14.35 -20.74 5.43
C TRP A 73 14.38 -21.88 6.44
N ARG A 74 15.26 -22.86 6.24
CA ARG A 74 15.45 -24.00 7.15
C ARG A 74 16.89 -24.46 7.08
N ASP A 75 17.51 -24.81 8.21
CA ASP A 75 18.88 -25.33 8.28
C ASP A 75 19.89 -24.46 7.52
N SER A 76 19.77 -23.14 7.64
CA SER A 76 20.62 -22.15 6.96
C SER A 76 20.58 -22.20 5.42
N LYS A 77 19.50 -22.73 4.85
CA LYS A 77 19.27 -22.79 3.40
C LYS A 77 17.82 -22.46 3.02
N TRP A 78 17.64 -21.98 1.78
CA TRP A 78 16.32 -21.80 1.17
C TRP A 78 15.84 -23.12 0.57
N VAL A 79 14.76 -23.67 1.10
CA VAL A 79 14.15 -24.92 0.63
C VAL A 79 12.87 -24.60 -0.14
N PRO A 80 12.72 -25.03 -1.41
CA PRO A 80 11.48 -24.83 -2.15
C PRO A 80 10.37 -25.74 -1.59
N VAL A 81 9.21 -25.16 -1.28
CA VAL A 81 8.05 -25.87 -0.72
C VAL A 81 6.82 -25.85 -1.61
N LEU A 82 6.73 -24.86 -2.50
CA LEU A 82 5.64 -24.72 -3.45
C LEU A 82 6.21 -24.35 -4.81
N LYS A 83 5.65 -24.92 -5.87
CA LYS A 83 5.95 -24.57 -7.27
C LYS A 83 4.66 -24.12 -7.95
N ARG A 84 4.73 -23.06 -8.75
CA ARG A 84 3.65 -22.60 -9.59
C ARG A 84 3.31 -23.70 -10.57
N LYS A 85 2.08 -24.18 -10.54
CA LYS A 85 1.56 -25.04 -11.60
C LYS A 85 1.46 -24.17 -12.86
N GLN A 86 2.23 -24.54 -13.88
CA GLN A 86 2.01 -24.00 -15.21
C GLN A 86 0.68 -24.60 -15.69
N ALA A 87 -0.25 -23.72 -16.06
CA ALA A 87 -1.50 -24.10 -16.70
C ALA A 87 -1.23 -24.60 -18.13
#